data_AF-A0A640XT03-F1
#
_entry.id   AF-A0A640XT03-F1
#
_cell.length_a   1.000
_cell.length_b   1.000
_cell.length_c   1.000
_cell.angle_alpha   90.00
_cell.angle_beta   90.00
_cell.angle_gamma   90.00
#
_symmetry.space_group_name_H-M   'P 1'
#
loop_
_entity.id
_entity.type
_entity.pdbx_description
1 polymer ?
#
loop_
_entity_poly.entity_id
_entity_poly.type
_entity_poly.pdbx_seq_one_letter_code
_entity_poly.pdbx_strand_id
1 'polypeptide(L)'
;MWIPDSTGTYLVRNATWYSTVDGLEKFTLSSIGLTLPKGAGLPGRVWSSKQLEWVKDVAHDTNFIGAQVALEIGFKAGLAIPILARKEVVAVMVFFVFEEREEDKQLINLISSVAS
;
A
#
# COMPACT_ATOMS: atom_id res chain seq x y z
N MET A 1 0.02 1.19 7.46
CA MET A 1 -1.40 0.96 7.10
C MET A 1 -2.05 2.28 6.73
N TRP A 2 -2.97 2.29 5.77
CA TRP A 2 -3.76 3.46 5.38
C TRP A 2 -5.20 3.29 5.82
N ILE A 3 -5.80 4.32 6.43
CA ILE A 3 -7.17 4.26 6.97
C ILE A 3 -7.94 5.47 6.45
N PRO A 4 -9.17 5.31 5.94
CA PRO A 4 -10.01 6.44 5.60
C PRO A 4 -10.21 7.36 6.81
N ASP A 5 -10.13 8.67 6.58
CA ASP A 5 -10.47 9.65 7.60
C ASP A 5 -11.97 9.60 7.94
N SER A 6 -12.38 10.32 8.99
CA SER A 6 -13.78 10.33 9.42
C SER A 6 -14.74 10.89 8.37
N THR A 7 -14.25 11.66 7.40
CA THR A 7 -15.05 12.19 6.31
C THR A 7 -15.18 11.23 5.12
N GLY A 8 -14.31 10.22 5.03
CA GLY A 8 -14.22 9.30 3.89
C GLY A 8 -13.65 9.94 2.63
N THR A 9 -12.95 11.07 2.75
CA THR A 9 -12.40 11.83 1.62
C THR A 9 -10.94 11.49 1.36
N TYR A 10 -10.19 11.19 2.42
CA TYR A 10 -8.77 10.90 2.33
C TYR A 10 -8.42 9.59 3.03
N LEU A 11 -7.43 8.86 2.51
CA LEU A 11 -6.68 7.90 3.30
C LEU A 11 -5.62 8.63 4.11
N VAL A 12 -5.49 8.28 5.38
CA VAL A 12 -4.43 8.76 6.26
C VAL A 12 -3.50 7.60 6.58
N ARG A 13 -2.19 7.84 6.44
CA ARG A 13 -1.15 6.86 6.81
C ARG A 13 -1.01 6.83 8.33
N ASN A 14 -1.46 5.74 8.96
CA ASN A 14 -1.34 5.52 10.40
C ASN A 14 0.10 5.09 10.78
N ALA A 15 0.56 5.43 11.98
CA ALA A 15 1.88 5.11 12.53
C ALA A 15 2.17 3.60 12.67
N THR A 16 1.15 2.73 12.58
CA THR A 16 1.33 1.28 12.69
C THR A 16 2.10 0.72 11.50
N TRP A 17 3.31 0.25 11.78
CA TRP A 17 4.26 -0.39 10.86
C TRP A 17 4.90 -1.59 11.55
N TYR A 18 5.23 -2.62 10.79
CA TYR A 18 5.98 -3.78 11.25
C TYR A 18 7.01 -4.15 10.19
N SER A 19 8.27 -4.32 10.60
CA SER A 19 9.36 -4.76 9.76
C SER A 19 10.36 -5.54 10.58
N THR A 20 10.92 -6.59 9.98
CA THR A 20 12.07 -7.34 10.50
C THR A 20 13.39 -6.85 9.91
N VAL A 21 13.34 -5.82 9.05
CA VAL A 21 14.49 -5.21 8.38
C VAL A 21 14.86 -3.91 9.07
N ASP A 22 16.11 -3.82 9.50
CA ASP A 22 16.70 -2.64 10.14
C ASP A 22 16.86 -1.47 9.15
N GLY A 23 16.81 -0.23 9.64
CA GLY A 23 17.06 0.98 8.83
C GLY A 23 15.86 1.54 8.07
N LEU A 24 14.67 0.94 8.20
CA LEU A 24 13.42 1.44 7.57
C LEU A 24 12.68 2.51 8.38
N GLU A 25 13.27 3.00 9.46
CA GLU A 25 12.65 3.99 10.35
C GLU A 25 12.44 5.33 9.63
N LYS A 26 13.42 5.78 8.84
CA LYS A 26 13.32 7.04 8.08
C LYS A 26 12.14 7.02 7.10
N PHE A 27 11.97 5.92 6.37
CA PHE A 27 10.81 5.67 5.50
C PHE A 27 9.49 5.69 6.25
N THR A 28 9.50 5.05 7.42
CA THR A 28 8.33 4.90 8.24
C THR A 28 7.89 6.26 8.75
N LEU A 29 8.81 7.03 9.33
CA LEU A 29 8.56 8.35 9.88
C LEU A 29 8.22 9.36 8.79
N SER A 30 8.86 9.31 7.61
CA SER A 30 8.57 10.22 6.50
C SER A 30 7.17 10.05 5.90
N SER A 31 6.50 8.94 6.21
CA SER A 31 5.18 8.61 5.66
C SER A 31 4.03 8.77 6.66
N ILE A 32 4.29 9.00 7.96
CA ILE A 32 3.23 9.20 8.97
C ILE A 32 2.49 10.52 8.73
N GLY A 33 1.16 10.48 8.81
CA GLY A 33 0.33 11.68 8.67
C GLY A 33 0.11 12.14 7.23
N LEU A 34 0.71 11.46 6.24
CA LEU A 34 0.40 11.70 4.84
C LEU A 34 -1.07 11.37 4.56
N THR A 35 -1.69 12.23 3.75
CA THR A 35 -3.06 12.06 3.28
C THR A 35 -3.08 11.84 1.77
N LEU A 36 -3.97 10.96 1.30
CA LEU A 36 -4.12 10.61 -0.10
C LEU A 36 -5.59 10.62 -0.52
N PRO A 37 -5.98 11.31 -1.60
CA PRO A 37 -7.33 11.20 -2.13
C PRO A 37 -7.54 9.82 -2.80
N LYS A 38 -8.81 9.46 -3.04
CA LYS A 38 -9.15 8.28 -3.85
C LYS A 38 -8.45 8.33 -5.22
N GLY A 39 -7.93 7.19 -5.64
CA GLY A 39 -7.20 7.02 -6.91
C GLY A 39 -5.74 7.49 -6.89
N ALA A 40 -5.28 8.21 -5.87
CA ALA A 40 -3.91 8.70 -5.81
C ALA A 40 -2.95 7.67 -5.20
N GLY A 41 -1.93 7.30 -5.98
CA GLY A 41 -0.99 6.26 -5.64
C GLY A 41 -1.61 4.89 -5.40
N LEU A 42 -0.74 3.90 -5.22
CA LEU A 42 -1.15 2.51 -5.02
C LEU A 42 -2.26 2.33 -3.95
N PRO A 43 -2.15 2.88 -2.72
CA PRO A 43 -3.22 2.73 -1.74
C PRO A 43 -4.53 3.45 -2.14
N GLY A 44 -4.45 4.61 -2.79
CA GLY A 44 -5.65 5.33 -3.25
C GLY A 44 -6.36 4.61 -4.40
N ARG A 45 -5.62 3.97 -5.31
CA ARG A 45 -6.19 3.16 -6.39
C ARG A 45 -6.93 1.94 -5.85
N VAL A 46 -6.32 1.20 -4.92
CA VAL A 46 -6.97 0.09 -4.20
C VAL A 46 -8.19 0.54 -3.42
N TRP A 47 -8.14 1.73 -2.80
CA TRP A 47 -9.31 2.28 -2.12
C TRP A 47 -10.48 2.56 -3.08
N SER A 48 -10.18 3.05 -4.29
CA SER A 48 -11.17 3.32 -5.31
C SER A 48 -11.75 2.05 -5.92
N SER A 49 -10.89 1.09 -6.28
CA SER A 49 -11.28 -0.15 -6.97
C SER A 49 -11.91 -1.17 -6.03
N LYS A 50 -11.61 -1.12 -4.74
CA LYS A 50 -11.91 -2.17 -3.75
C LYS A 50 -11.32 -3.53 -4.13
N GLN A 51 -10.28 -3.54 -4.96
CA GLN A 51 -9.55 -4.71 -5.42
C GLN A 51 -8.09 -4.58 -5.00
N LEU A 52 -7.42 -5.72 -4.79
CA LEU A 52 -5.97 -5.69 -4.61
C LEU A 52 -5.28 -5.14 -5.86
N GLU A 53 -4.04 -4.68 -5.70
CA GLU A 53 -3.22 -4.26 -6.82
C GLU A 53 -1.76 -4.63 -6.58
N TRP A 54 -1.13 -5.23 -7.60
CA TRP A 54 0.28 -5.57 -7.63
C TRP A 54 1.04 -4.60 -8.53
N VAL A 55 2.14 -4.05 -8.03
CA VAL A 55 3.09 -3.23 -8.78
C VAL A 55 4.38 -4.00 -8.89
N LYS A 56 4.67 -4.53 -10.08
CA LYS A 56 5.86 -5.33 -10.36
C LYS A 56 7.16 -4.54 -10.14
N ASP A 57 7.16 -3.28 -10.60
CA ASP A 57 8.28 -2.36 -10.41
C ASP A 57 7.77 -0.98 -9.99
N VAL A 58 8.05 -0.59 -8.74
CA VAL A 58 7.66 0.70 -8.17
C VAL A 58 8.39 1.87 -8.82
N ALA A 59 9.54 1.63 -9.48
CA ALA A 59 10.25 2.66 -10.23
C ALA A 59 9.47 3.15 -11.46
N HIS A 60 8.63 2.29 -12.02
CA HIS A 60 7.87 2.55 -13.24
C HIS A 60 6.42 3.00 -12.98
N ASP A 61 5.96 2.98 -11.71
CA ASP A 61 4.64 3.51 -11.34
C ASP A 61 4.73 5.03 -11.13
N THR A 62 4.35 5.79 -12.15
CA THR A 62 4.37 7.27 -12.14
C THR A 62 3.39 7.89 -11.15
N ASN A 63 2.42 7.13 -10.65
CA ASN A 63 1.48 7.58 -9.63
C ASN A 63 1.92 7.19 -8.22
N PHE A 64 3.05 6.50 -8.05
CA PHE A 64 3.48 6.00 -6.75
C PHE A 64 3.98 7.12 -5.84
N ILE A 65 3.17 7.46 -4.84
CA ILE A 65 3.50 8.53 -3.88
C ILE A 65 4.52 8.00 -2.87
N GLY A 66 5.65 8.70 -2.78
CA GLY A 66 6.82 8.24 -2.02
C GLY A 66 7.80 7.38 -2.82
N ALA A 67 7.69 7.35 -4.17
CA ALA A 67 8.58 6.58 -5.05
C ALA A 67 10.05 6.85 -4.77
N GLN A 68 10.44 8.12 -4.65
CA GLN A 68 11.83 8.48 -4.47
C GLN A 68 12.43 7.88 -3.18
N VAL A 69 11.70 7.95 -2.07
CA VAL A 69 12.14 7.37 -0.80
C VAL A 69 12.12 5.84 -0.86
N ALA A 70 11.09 5.24 -1.46
CA ALA A 70 11.01 3.80 -1.66
C ALA A 70 12.17 3.25 -2.52
N LEU A 71 12.56 4.00 -3.55
CA LEU A 71 13.69 3.68 -4.44
C LEU A 71 15.04 3.87 -3.75
N GLU A 72 15.21 4.93 -2.95
CA GLU A 72 16.43 5.14 -2.13
C GLU A 72 16.67 3.98 -1.16
N ILE A 73 15.59 3.36 -0.67
CA ILE A 73 15.63 2.18 0.21
C ILE A 73 15.87 0.90 -0.59
N GLY A 74 15.62 0.90 -1.89
CA GLY A 74 15.80 -0.24 -2.77
C GLY A 74 14.56 -1.13 -2.90
N PHE A 75 13.37 -0.67 -2.54
CA PHE A 75 12.15 -1.41 -2.86
C PHE A 75 11.97 -1.52 -4.36
N LYS A 76 11.56 -2.71 -4.80
CA LYS A 76 11.39 -3.06 -6.21
C LYS A 76 9.94 -3.31 -6.54
N ALA A 77 9.23 -4.12 -5.78
CA ALA A 77 7.80 -4.39 -6.01
C ALA A 77 6.94 -3.99 -4.81
N GLY A 78 5.64 -3.79 -5.07
CA GLY A 78 4.66 -3.44 -4.06
C GLY A 78 3.33 -4.16 -4.24
N LEU A 79 2.64 -4.44 -3.14
CA LEU A 79 1.31 -5.04 -3.11
C LEU A 79 0.42 -4.21 -2.18
N ALA A 80 -0.75 -3.80 -2.66
CA ALA A 80 -1.76 -3.19 -1.81
C ALA A 80 -3.04 -4.02 -1.77
N ILE A 81 -3.61 -4.16 -0.58
CA ILE A 81 -4.75 -5.03 -0.29
C ILE A 81 -5.81 -4.22 0.46
N PRO A 82 -7.06 -4.18 -0.03
CA PRO A 82 -8.15 -3.57 0.71
C PRO A 82 -8.61 -4.48 1.84
N ILE A 83 -8.87 -3.93 3.01
CA ILE A 83 -9.64 -4.57 4.08
C ILE A 83 -11.07 -4.08 3.97
N LEU A 84 -12.01 -4.99 3.76
CA LEU A 84 -13.41 -4.66 3.55
C LEU A 84 -14.25 -4.94 4.80
N ALA A 85 -15.18 -4.05 5.10
CA ALA A 85 -16.29 -4.31 6.00
C ALA A 85 -17.58 -3.87 5.30
N ARG A 86 -18.55 -4.78 5.16
CA ARG A 86 -19.83 -4.50 4.45
C ARG A 86 -19.62 -3.88 3.06
N LYS A 87 -18.64 -4.38 2.30
CA LYS A 87 -18.23 -3.88 0.97
C LYS A 87 -17.63 -2.48 0.95
N GLU A 88 -17.36 -1.87 2.10
CA GLU A 88 -16.61 -0.62 2.20
C GLU A 88 -15.19 -0.88 2.67
N VAL A 89 -14.24 -0.13 2.11
CA VAL A 89 -12.83 -0.24 2.50
C VAL A 89 -12.66 0.47 3.83
N VAL A 90 -12.27 -0.28 4.86
CA VAL A 90 -11.97 0.26 6.21
C VAL A 90 -10.48 0.47 6.44
N ALA A 91 -9.63 -0.18 5.65
CA ALA A 91 -8.20 0.05 5.62
C ALA A 91 -7.60 -0.43 4.28
N VAL A 92 -6.42 0.08 3.95
CA VAL A 92 -5.56 -0.46 2.88
C VAL A 92 -4.20 -0.80 3.48
N MET A 93 -3.79 -2.06 3.33
CA MET A 93 -2.45 -2.51 3.68
C MET A 93 -1.57 -2.43 2.45
N VAL A 94 -0.31 -2.02 2.64
CA VAL A 94 0.67 -1.92 1.55
C VAL A 94 1.95 -2.62 2.01
N PHE A 95 2.45 -3.53 1.17
CA PHE A 95 3.65 -4.33 1.38
C PHE A 95 4.66 -3.99 0.29
N PHE A 96 5.94 -4.07 0.63
CA PHE A 96 7.05 -3.85 -0.29
C PHE A 96 8.07 -4.97 -0.17
N VAL A 97 8.75 -5.26 -1.28
CA VAL A 97 9.85 -6.22 -1.33
C VAL A 97 11.04 -5.63 -2.09
N PHE A 98 12.25 -6.09 -1.74
CA PHE A 98 13.51 -5.62 -2.34
C PHE A 98 13.87 -6.34 -3.65
N GLU A 99 13.08 -7.34 -4.03
CA GLU A 99 13.26 -8.10 -5.26
C GLU A 99 12.11 -7.78 -6.21
N GLU A 100 12.39 -7.74 -7.51
CA GLU A 100 11.34 -7.78 -8.51
C GLU A 100 10.57 -9.09 -8.33
N ARG A 101 9.25 -8.98 -8.24
CA ARG A 101 8.37 -10.15 -8.19
C ARG A 101 7.26 -9.97 -9.20
N GLU A 102 7.12 -11.00 -10.03
CA GLU A 102 5.92 -11.18 -10.83
C GLU A 102 4.71 -11.37 -9.92
N GLU A 103 3.54 -11.09 -10.48
CA GLU A 103 2.26 -11.31 -9.82
C GLU A 103 2.14 -12.78 -9.36
N ASP A 104 2.16 -13.02 -8.05
CA ASP A 104 1.94 -14.34 -7.48
C ASP A 104 0.44 -14.59 -7.30
N LYS A 105 -0.17 -15.19 -8.32
CA LYS A 105 -1.60 -15.49 -8.33
C LYS A 105 -2.05 -16.37 -7.17
N GLN A 106 -1.19 -17.24 -6.64
CA GLN A 106 -1.55 -18.10 -5.51
C GLN A 106 -1.63 -17.28 -4.22
N LEU A 107 -0.63 -16.43 -3.98
CA LEU A 107 -0.63 -15.51 -2.85
C LEU A 107 -1.82 -14.55 -2.92
N ILE A 108 -2.12 -14.02 -4.10
CA ILE A 108 -3.26 -13.13 -4.33
C ILE A 108 -4.57 -13.82 -3.99
N ASN A 109 -4.79 -15.03 -4.49
CA ASN A 109 -6.00 -15.79 -4.20
C ASN A 109 -6.16 -16.10 -2.71
N LEU A 110 -5.05 -16.45 -2.04
CA LEU A 110 -5.05 -16.68 -0.60
C LEU A 110 -5.45 -15.40 0.15
N ILE A 111 -4.83 -14.27 -0.17
CA ILE A 111 -5.10 -13.00 0.51
C ILE A 111 -6.52 -12.51 0.25
N SER A 112 -7.00 -12.57 -1.00
CA SER A 112 -8.38 -12.19 -1.34
C SER A 112 -9.43 -13.02 -0.59
N SER A 113 -9.13 -14.27 -0.25
CA SER A 113 -10.04 -15.13 0.52
C SER A 113 -10.16 -14.74 2.00
N VAL A 114 -9.18 -14.02 2.55
CA VAL A 114 -9.16 -13.59 3.97
C VAL A 114 -9.65 -12.14 4.11
N ALA A 115 -9.46 -11.32 3.06
CA ALA A 115 -9.83 -9.91 3.05
C ALA A 115 -11.31 -9.62 2.68
N SER A 116 -12.10 -10.66 2.43
CA SER A 116 -13.53 -10.58 2.02
C SER A 116 -14.52 -10.58 3.19
#